data_AF-A0A0G1HHR1-F1
#
_entry.id   AF-A0A0G1HHR1-F1
#
_cell.length_a   1.000
_cell.length_b   1.000
_cell.length_c   1.000
_cell.angle_alpha   90.00
_cell.angle_beta   90.00
_cell.angle_gamma   90.00
#
_symmetry.space_group_name_H-M   'P 1'
#
loop_
_entity.id
_entity.type
_entity.pdbx_description
1 polymer ?
#
loop_
_entity_poly.entity_id
_entity_poly.type
_entity_poly.pdbx_seq_one_letter_code
_entity_poly.pdbx_strand_id
1 'polypeptide(L)'
;MQKNLTKLQKMGQDNFQKDLLQHTNDFRKVLATPSGDWSVKGFIDVAKNIYTISVDTKVVSKIIELMMFPVIQKFAKENGYEMIFSAEQNHYPDITFVTKDKKKIALDLKSTYQKNHEAISGFTLGAFTGYFRYRDSKKNITFPYKEYDKHYILGIIYTQQEELIDENKVYTIDDLEDILSVVKDFDFIVQEKYRIAKDRPGSGNTKNIGSCVKMGELMEGTGPFSTLGVKVFDDYWINYMTLEMARSAKLK
;
A
#
# COMPACT_ATOMS: atom_id res chain seq x y z
N MET A 1 -10.83 -24.79 7.06
CA MET A 1 -11.26 -23.36 7.16
C MET A 1 -11.10 -22.57 5.85
N GLN A 2 -10.05 -22.81 5.03
CA GLN A 2 -9.79 -22.12 3.75
C GLN A 2 -10.93 -22.14 2.70
N LYS A 3 -11.79 -23.17 2.69
CA LYS A 3 -12.86 -23.31 1.67
C LYS A 3 -14.13 -22.45 1.93
N ASN A 4 -14.32 -21.93 3.15
CA ASN A 4 -15.51 -21.12 3.48
C ASN A 4 -15.27 -19.60 3.35
N LEU A 5 -14.01 -19.16 3.40
CA LEU A 5 -13.62 -17.75 3.21
C LEU A 5 -13.83 -17.26 1.76
N THR A 6 -13.77 -18.15 0.77
CA THR A 6 -13.87 -17.81 -0.65
C THR A 6 -15.29 -17.48 -1.14
N LYS A 7 -16.34 -17.85 -0.37
CA LYS A 7 -17.74 -17.59 -0.75
C LYS A 7 -18.23 -16.20 -0.35
N LEU A 8 -17.77 -15.67 0.78
CA LEU A 8 -18.12 -14.30 1.24
C LEU A 8 -17.35 -13.19 0.50
N GLN A 9 -16.15 -13.50 -0.02
CA GLN A 9 -15.36 -12.54 -0.83
C GLN A 9 -16.04 -12.13 -2.15
N LYS A 10 -17.01 -12.89 -2.67
CA LYS A 10 -17.55 -12.71 -4.03
C LYS A 10 -18.63 -11.63 -4.20
N MET A 11 -19.25 -11.11 -3.15
CA MET A 11 -20.47 -10.28 -3.30
C MET A 11 -20.25 -8.75 -3.36
N GLY A 12 -19.00 -8.26 -3.42
CA GLY A 12 -18.74 -6.81 -3.48
C GLY A 12 -17.47 -6.36 -4.21
N GLN A 13 -16.77 -7.27 -4.89
CA GLN A 13 -15.53 -6.96 -5.60
C GLN A 13 -15.82 -6.68 -7.07
N ASP A 14 -15.26 -5.59 -7.61
CA ASP A 14 -15.29 -5.35 -9.05
C ASP A 14 -14.20 -6.16 -9.79
N ASN A 15 -14.25 -6.14 -11.13
CA ASN A 15 -13.31 -6.89 -11.95
C ASN A 15 -11.86 -6.45 -11.72
N PHE A 16 -11.60 -5.15 -11.56
CA PHE A 16 -10.24 -4.64 -11.32
C PHE A 16 -9.63 -5.23 -10.05
N GLN A 17 -10.38 -5.20 -8.94
CA GLN A 17 -9.94 -5.77 -7.67
C GLN A 17 -9.70 -7.27 -7.79
N LYS A 18 -10.64 -7.99 -8.39
CA LYS A 18 -10.57 -9.45 -8.54
C LYS A 18 -9.40 -9.89 -9.42
N ASP A 19 -9.13 -9.15 -10.49
CA ASP A 19 -8.06 -9.49 -11.44
C ASP A 19 -6.69 -9.15 -10.84
N LEU A 20 -6.55 -8.04 -10.11
CA LEU A 20 -5.31 -7.72 -9.41
C LEU A 20 -5.00 -8.74 -8.29
N LEU A 21 -6.03 -9.23 -7.59
CA LEU A 21 -5.86 -10.27 -6.57
C LEU A 21 -5.34 -11.60 -7.12
N GLN A 22 -5.58 -11.90 -8.40
CA GLN A 22 -5.05 -13.12 -9.03
C GLN A 22 -3.52 -13.08 -9.15
N HIS A 23 -2.91 -11.88 -9.13
CA HIS A 23 -1.45 -11.70 -9.16
C HIS A 23 -0.78 -11.79 -7.79
N THR A 24 -1.50 -12.02 -6.70
CA THR A 24 -0.90 -12.14 -5.35
C THR A 24 0.19 -13.21 -5.25
N ASN A 25 0.05 -14.31 -6.00
CA ASN A 25 1.11 -15.33 -6.08
C ASN A 25 2.32 -14.86 -6.90
N ASP A 26 2.12 -14.07 -7.95
CA ASP A 26 3.21 -13.48 -8.72
C ASP A 26 3.97 -12.46 -7.86
N PHE A 27 3.25 -11.62 -7.09
CA PHE A 27 3.84 -10.71 -6.12
C PHE A 27 4.67 -11.46 -5.07
N ARG A 28 4.11 -12.53 -4.49
CA ARG A 28 4.82 -13.34 -3.50
C ARG A 28 6.09 -13.96 -4.06
N LYS A 29 6.08 -14.48 -5.29
CA LYS A 29 7.27 -15.07 -5.93
C LYS A 29 8.39 -14.06 -6.16
N VAL A 30 8.05 -12.80 -6.40
CA VAL A 30 9.05 -11.75 -6.57
C VAL A 30 9.59 -11.29 -5.22
N LEU A 31 8.75 -11.18 -4.18
CA LEU A 31 9.19 -10.72 -2.87
C LEU A 31 9.89 -11.82 -2.06
N ALA A 32 9.39 -13.05 -2.04
CA ALA A 32 9.81 -14.06 -1.08
C ALA A 32 10.53 -15.26 -1.71
N THR A 33 11.47 -15.82 -0.96
CA THR A 33 12.01 -17.16 -1.19
C THR A 33 10.94 -18.23 -0.90
N PRO A 34 11.16 -19.50 -1.28
CA PRO A 34 10.24 -20.59 -0.93
C PRO A 34 10.04 -20.78 0.59
N SER A 35 11.00 -20.37 1.42
CA SER A 35 10.91 -20.41 2.89
C SER A 35 10.06 -19.29 3.47
N GLY A 36 9.66 -18.29 2.67
CA GLY A 36 8.90 -17.12 3.12
C GLY A 36 9.76 -15.91 3.50
N ASP A 37 11.09 -16.06 3.48
CA ASP A 37 12.03 -14.97 3.72
C ASP A 37 12.02 -13.98 2.56
N TRP A 38 12.30 -12.70 2.85
CA TRP A 38 12.48 -11.73 1.78
C TRP A 38 13.67 -12.12 0.90
N SER A 39 13.44 -12.09 -0.42
CA SER A 39 14.46 -12.40 -1.43
C SER A 39 15.55 -11.34 -1.52
N VAL A 40 15.29 -10.11 -1.05
CA VAL A 40 16.30 -9.08 -0.94
C VAL A 40 17.09 -9.29 0.35
N LYS A 41 18.40 -9.46 0.19
CA LYS A 41 19.36 -9.65 1.28
C LYS A 41 20.16 -8.39 1.62
N GLY A 42 20.25 -7.46 0.68
CA GLY A 42 21.08 -6.28 0.79
C GLY A 42 21.17 -5.52 -0.53
N PHE A 43 21.99 -4.48 -0.55
CA PHE A 43 22.45 -3.85 -1.79
C PHE A 43 23.87 -4.28 -2.10
N ILE A 44 24.19 -4.42 -3.39
CA ILE A 44 25.50 -4.84 -3.87
C ILE A 44 26.19 -3.69 -4.59
N ASP A 45 27.48 -3.48 -4.34
CA ASP A 45 28.29 -2.50 -5.06
C ASP A 45 29.04 -3.10 -6.27
N VAL A 46 29.77 -2.25 -7.01
CA VAL A 46 30.56 -2.67 -8.17
C VAL A 46 31.74 -3.58 -7.82
N ALA A 47 32.19 -3.57 -6.55
CA ALA A 47 33.22 -4.45 -6.03
C ALA A 47 32.65 -5.79 -5.53
N LYS A 48 31.33 -6.00 -5.67
CA LYS A 48 30.58 -7.18 -5.22
C LYS A 48 30.53 -7.34 -3.69
N ASN A 49 30.67 -6.22 -2.96
CA ASN A 49 30.35 -6.19 -1.54
C ASN A 49 28.83 -6.10 -1.37
N ILE A 50 28.29 -6.91 -0.49
CA ILE A 50 26.88 -6.91 -0.12
C ILE A 50 26.74 -6.25 1.25
N TYR A 51 25.89 -5.24 1.31
CA TYR A 51 25.56 -4.48 2.52
C TYR A 51 24.12 -4.80 2.92
N THR A 52 23.93 -5.17 4.18
CA THR A 52 22.60 -5.50 4.69
C THR A 52 21.72 -4.26 4.76
N ILE A 53 20.41 -4.49 4.86
CA ILE A 53 19.40 -3.45 5.01
C ILE A 53 18.94 -3.44 6.47
N SER A 54 18.52 -2.29 6.98
CA SER A 54 17.89 -2.22 8.29
C SER A 54 16.40 -2.57 8.22
N VAL A 55 15.76 -2.81 9.37
CA VAL A 55 14.29 -2.95 9.43
C VAL A 55 13.53 -1.63 9.24
N ASP A 56 14.22 -0.53 8.85
CA ASP A 56 13.60 0.76 8.60
C ASP A 56 12.50 0.64 7.53
N THR A 57 11.29 0.99 7.95
CA THR A 57 10.10 0.81 7.13
C THR A 57 10.14 1.60 5.82
N LYS A 58 10.84 2.74 5.74
CA LYS A 58 10.90 3.52 4.49
C LYS A 58 11.78 2.83 3.46
N VAL A 59 12.93 2.29 3.88
CA VAL A 59 13.84 1.54 3.01
C VAL A 59 13.15 0.28 2.51
N VAL A 60 12.59 -0.53 3.42
CA VAL A 60 11.85 -1.75 3.07
C VAL A 60 10.69 -1.45 2.12
N SER A 61 9.88 -0.43 2.43
CA SER A 61 8.73 -0.07 1.61
C SER A 61 9.12 0.30 0.18
N LYS A 62 10.19 1.08 0.00
CA LYS A 62 10.62 1.50 -1.34
C LYS A 62 11.13 0.34 -2.18
N ILE A 63 11.88 -0.58 -1.58
CA ILE A 63 12.39 -1.75 -2.29
C ILE A 63 11.23 -2.66 -2.71
N ILE A 64 10.28 -2.94 -1.80
CA ILE A 64 9.07 -3.71 -2.12
C ILE A 64 8.31 -3.06 -3.28
N GLU A 65 8.07 -1.75 -3.24
CA GLU A 65 7.38 -1.01 -4.31
C GLU A 65 8.03 -1.22 -5.68
N LEU A 66 9.37 -1.04 -5.75
CA LEU A 66 10.14 -1.22 -6.99
C LEU A 66 10.05 -2.65 -7.52
N MET A 67 10.13 -3.64 -6.64
CA MET A 67 10.00 -5.05 -6.99
C MET A 67 8.61 -5.42 -7.52
N MET A 68 7.57 -4.69 -7.12
CA MET A 68 6.19 -4.98 -7.56
C MET A 68 5.86 -4.45 -8.95
N PHE A 69 6.56 -3.44 -9.44
CA PHE A 69 6.24 -2.82 -10.72
C PHE A 69 6.21 -3.78 -11.93
N PRO A 70 7.14 -4.74 -12.10
CA PRO A 70 7.08 -5.66 -13.23
C PRO A 70 5.78 -6.49 -13.25
N VAL A 71 5.32 -6.95 -12.08
CA VAL A 71 4.07 -7.72 -11.96
C VAL A 71 2.86 -6.83 -12.20
N ILE A 72 2.88 -5.59 -11.70
CA ILE A 72 1.80 -4.63 -11.96
C ILE A 72 1.73 -4.25 -13.44
N GLN A 73 2.86 -4.11 -14.12
CA GLN A 73 2.92 -3.83 -15.55
C GLN A 73 2.38 -5.02 -16.37
N LYS A 74 2.67 -6.25 -15.94
CA LYS A 74 2.06 -7.47 -16.53
C LYS A 74 0.53 -7.43 -16.39
N PHE A 75 0.01 -7.17 -15.18
CA PHE A 75 -1.42 -7.01 -14.92
C PHE A 75 -2.05 -5.94 -15.85
N ALA A 76 -1.39 -4.80 -16.02
CA ALA A 76 -1.86 -3.74 -16.91
C ALA A 76 -2.03 -4.21 -18.35
N LYS A 77 -1.00 -4.90 -18.88
CA LYS A 77 -0.98 -5.42 -20.27
C LYS A 77 -2.07 -6.47 -20.50
N GLU A 78 -2.22 -7.41 -19.57
CA GLU A 78 -3.20 -8.50 -19.67
C GLU A 78 -4.64 -7.98 -19.69
N ASN A 79 -4.90 -6.87 -19.00
CA ASN A 79 -6.22 -6.25 -18.93
C ASN A 79 -6.41 -5.07 -19.91
N GLY A 80 -5.39 -4.74 -20.71
CA GLY A 80 -5.44 -3.66 -21.68
C GLY A 80 -5.60 -2.26 -21.04
N TYR A 81 -5.02 -2.07 -19.86
CA TYR A 81 -4.91 -0.76 -19.21
C TYR A 81 -3.67 -0.02 -19.70
N GLU A 82 -3.82 1.28 -19.96
CA GLU A 82 -2.68 2.19 -20.03
C GLU A 82 -2.23 2.49 -18.59
N MET A 83 -0.93 2.36 -18.32
CA MET A 83 -0.35 2.55 -17.00
C MET A 83 0.51 3.82 -17.00
N ILE A 84 0.15 4.78 -16.15
CA ILE A 84 0.83 6.07 -16.00
C ILE A 84 1.43 6.13 -14.60
N PHE A 85 2.75 6.23 -14.50
CA PHE A 85 3.44 6.47 -13.24
C PHE A 85 3.29 7.91 -12.79
N SER A 86 3.34 8.14 -11.48
CA SER A 86 3.54 9.49 -10.95
C SER A 86 4.82 10.10 -11.53
N ALA A 87 4.70 11.28 -12.13
CA ALA A 87 5.84 12.00 -12.72
C ALA A 87 6.76 12.66 -11.67
N GLU A 88 6.23 12.93 -10.48
CA GLU A 88 6.92 13.68 -9.43
C GLU A 88 6.98 12.88 -8.12
N GLN A 89 8.00 13.15 -7.31
CA GLN A 89 8.04 12.63 -5.94
C GLN A 89 6.88 13.21 -5.12
N ASN A 90 6.25 12.37 -4.29
CA ASN A 90 5.12 12.75 -3.42
C ASN A 90 3.79 13.07 -4.14
N HIS A 91 3.63 12.68 -5.40
CA HIS A 91 2.37 12.78 -6.13
C HIS A 91 1.51 11.53 -5.94
N TYR A 92 0.22 11.73 -5.72
CA TYR A 92 -0.78 10.66 -5.69
C TYR A 92 -1.38 10.41 -7.08
N PRO A 93 -1.81 9.20 -7.41
CA PRO A 93 -1.39 7.91 -6.83
C PRO A 93 0.00 7.51 -7.36
N ASP A 94 0.58 6.44 -6.81
CA ASP A 94 1.80 5.84 -7.36
C ASP A 94 1.60 5.45 -8.84
N ILE A 95 0.43 4.88 -9.16
CA ILE A 95 0.06 4.46 -10.51
C ILE A 95 -1.37 4.89 -10.82
N THR A 96 -1.56 5.47 -12.00
CA THR A 96 -2.87 5.65 -12.63
C THR A 96 -3.05 4.64 -13.75
N PHE A 97 -4.13 3.86 -13.69
CA PHE A 97 -4.59 3.08 -14.84
C PHE A 97 -5.65 3.86 -15.60
N VAL A 98 -5.53 3.87 -16.92
CA VAL A 98 -6.56 4.38 -17.83
C VAL A 98 -7.15 3.21 -18.59
N THR A 99 -8.47 3.05 -18.47
CA THR A 99 -9.23 2.00 -19.14
C THR A 99 -9.45 2.32 -20.63
N LYS A 100 -9.93 1.34 -21.40
CA LYS A 100 -10.30 1.55 -22.82
C LYS A 100 -11.38 2.63 -22.98
N ASP A 101 -12.31 2.73 -22.03
CA ASP A 101 -13.35 3.77 -21.96
C ASP A 101 -12.89 5.07 -21.27
N LYS A 102 -11.56 5.25 -21.11
CA LYS A 102 -10.92 6.48 -20.59
C LYS A 102 -11.25 6.83 -19.15
N LYS A 103 -11.76 5.88 -18.36
CA LYS A 103 -11.89 6.02 -16.91
C LYS A 103 -10.53 5.90 -16.25
N LYS A 104 -10.33 6.66 -15.16
CA LYS A 104 -9.08 6.64 -14.40
C LYS A 104 -9.27 5.88 -13.09
N ILE A 105 -8.36 4.94 -12.83
CA ILE A 105 -8.31 4.17 -11.59
C ILE A 105 -6.98 4.49 -10.93
N ALA A 106 -7.03 5.00 -9.71
CA ALA A 106 -5.85 5.24 -8.90
C ALA A 106 -5.46 3.97 -8.16
N LEU A 107 -4.19 3.55 -8.25
CA LEU A 107 -3.60 2.49 -7.45
C LEU A 107 -2.44 3.05 -6.62
N ASP A 108 -2.59 2.96 -5.30
CA ASP A 108 -1.62 3.42 -4.32
C ASP A 108 -1.01 2.19 -3.63
N LEU A 109 0.31 2.07 -3.66
CA LEU A 109 1.04 1.00 -3.01
C LEU A 109 1.30 1.42 -1.58
N LYS A 110 1.00 0.52 -0.65
CA LYS A 110 1.21 0.76 0.78
C LYS A 110 1.77 -0.48 1.42
N SER A 111 2.72 -0.30 2.31
CA SER A 111 3.34 -1.39 3.05
C SER A 111 3.30 -1.11 4.55
N THR A 112 3.20 -2.18 5.33
CA THR A 112 3.16 -2.13 6.80
C THR A 112 3.68 -3.44 7.36
N TYR A 113 4.13 -3.40 8.60
CA TYR A 113 4.45 -4.61 9.35
C TYR A 113 3.27 -5.09 10.20
N GLN A 114 3.26 -6.38 10.50
CA GLN A 114 2.38 -7.00 11.49
C GLN A 114 2.82 -6.63 12.91
N LYS A 115 1.86 -6.28 13.78
CA LYS A 115 2.10 -6.14 15.23
C LYS A 115 1.91 -7.45 15.97
N ASN A 116 0.99 -8.27 15.47
CA ASN A 116 0.71 -9.63 15.91
C ASN A 116 -0.11 -10.33 14.82
N HIS A 117 -0.48 -11.58 15.04
CA HIS A 117 -1.22 -12.39 14.05
C HIS A 117 -2.59 -11.82 13.63
N GLU A 118 -3.18 -10.91 14.42
CA GLU A 118 -4.52 -10.36 14.15
C GLU A 118 -4.49 -8.89 13.70
N ALA A 119 -3.36 -8.19 13.87
CA ALA A 119 -3.29 -6.76 13.68
C ALA A 119 -1.97 -6.28 13.07
N ILE A 120 -2.07 -5.25 12.24
CA ILE A 120 -0.94 -4.53 11.64
C ILE A 120 -0.67 -3.21 12.35
N SER A 121 0.46 -2.58 12.01
CA SER A 121 0.73 -1.21 12.47
C SER A 121 -0.27 -0.19 11.90
N GLY A 122 -0.68 -0.39 10.64
CA GLY A 122 -1.66 0.42 9.93
C GLY A 122 -1.04 1.09 8.70
N PHE A 123 -1.86 1.38 7.70
CA PHE A 123 -1.47 2.13 6.51
C PHE A 123 -1.81 3.63 6.66
N THR A 124 -1.02 4.47 6.01
CA THR A 124 -1.37 5.86 5.72
C THR A 124 -1.98 5.94 4.32
N LEU A 125 -3.24 6.32 4.22
CA LEU A 125 -4.04 6.24 2.99
C LEU A 125 -4.03 7.55 2.17
N GLY A 126 -2.93 8.29 2.25
CA GLY A 126 -2.78 9.62 1.63
C GLY A 126 -3.43 10.76 2.42
N ALA A 127 -3.15 11.98 1.99
CA ALA A 127 -3.54 13.18 2.71
C ALA A 127 -5.05 13.44 2.63
N PHE A 128 -5.66 13.92 3.73
CA PHE A 128 -7.04 14.45 3.73
C PHE A 128 -7.11 15.96 3.50
N THR A 129 -5.96 16.59 3.23
CA THR A 129 -5.84 18.01 2.85
C THR A 129 -5.39 18.12 1.39
N GLY A 130 -5.12 19.33 0.90
CA GLY A 130 -4.57 19.52 -0.45
C GLY A 130 -5.52 18.99 -1.53
N TYR A 131 -5.02 18.12 -2.41
CA TYR A 131 -5.80 17.54 -3.52
C TYR A 131 -7.09 16.85 -3.07
N PHE A 132 -7.14 16.34 -1.84
CA PHE A 132 -8.32 15.63 -1.34
C PHE A 132 -9.46 16.60 -1.03
N ARG A 133 -9.17 17.83 -0.56
CA ARG A 133 -10.19 18.86 -0.35
C ARG A 133 -10.46 19.65 -1.62
N TYR A 134 -9.40 19.99 -2.34
CA TYR A 134 -9.45 20.73 -3.59
C TYR A 134 -9.42 19.72 -4.74
N ARG A 135 -10.56 19.07 -4.99
CA ARG A 135 -10.68 17.94 -5.94
C ARG A 135 -10.29 18.29 -7.37
N ASP A 136 -10.25 19.58 -7.71
CA ASP A 136 -9.87 20.12 -9.02
C ASP A 136 -8.38 20.44 -9.13
N SER A 137 -7.66 20.41 -8.01
CA SER A 137 -6.24 20.72 -7.94
C SER A 137 -5.40 19.63 -8.61
N LYS A 138 -4.32 20.05 -9.27
CA LYS A 138 -3.23 19.18 -9.76
C LYS A 138 -2.01 19.17 -8.85
N LYS A 139 -2.07 19.88 -7.71
CA LYS A 139 -0.97 19.92 -6.75
C LYS A 139 -0.87 18.58 -6.01
N ASN A 140 0.29 17.95 -6.07
CA ASN A 140 0.57 16.67 -5.39
C ASN A 140 -0.28 15.49 -5.91
N ILE A 141 -0.77 15.57 -7.15
CA ILE A 141 -1.61 14.53 -7.75
C ILE A 141 -1.46 14.49 -9.29
N THR A 142 -1.43 13.31 -9.90
CA THR A 142 -1.20 13.13 -11.36
C THR A 142 -2.35 13.70 -12.21
N PHE A 143 -3.58 13.49 -11.77
CA PHE A 143 -4.81 14.06 -12.35
C PHE A 143 -5.67 14.60 -11.20
N PRO A 144 -6.53 15.62 -11.41
CA PRO A 144 -7.45 16.07 -10.37
C PRO A 144 -8.21 14.91 -9.73
N TYR A 145 -8.37 14.93 -8.40
CA TYR A 145 -8.95 13.80 -7.67
C TYR A 145 -10.35 13.43 -8.20
N LYS A 146 -11.16 14.42 -8.60
CA LYS A 146 -12.51 14.18 -9.15
C LYS A 146 -12.53 13.43 -10.48
N GLU A 147 -11.40 13.29 -11.16
CA GLU A 147 -11.31 12.59 -12.45
C GLU A 147 -11.07 11.08 -12.31
N TYR A 148 -10.86 10.60 -11.08
CA TYR A 148 -10.73 9.17 -10.81
C TYR A 148 -12.09 8.57 -10.42
N ASP A 149 -12.43 7.46 -11.04
CA ASP A 149 -13.65 6.70 -10.74
C ASP A 149 -13.47 5.83 -9.50
N LYS A 150 -12.23 5.39 -9.26
CA LYS A 150 -11.87 4.41 -8.23
C LYS A 150 -10.51 4.71 -7.64
N HIS A 151 -10.36 4.43 -6.34
CA HIS A 151 -9.13 4.60 -5.58
C HIS A 151 -8.79 3.31 -4.85
N TYR A 152 -7.89 2.52 -5.39
CA TYR A 152 -7.44 1.25 -4.82
C TYR A 152 -6.15 1.42 -4.01
N ILE A 153 -6.05 0.61 -2.97
CA ILE A 153 -4.82 0.36 -2.21
C ILE A 153 -4.38 -1.06 -2.51
N LEU A 154 -3.16 -1.23 -3.00
CA LEU A 154 -2.43 -2.50 -2.93
C LEU A 154 -1.61 -2.47 -1.65
N GLY A 155 -2.10 -3.16 -0.62
CA GLY A 155 -1.44 -3.24 0.68
C GLY A 155 -0.55 -4.47 0.76
N ILE A 156 0.71 -4.28 1.11
CA ILE A 156 1.69 -5.32 1.39
C ILE A 156 1.90 -5.37 2.90
N ILE A 157 1.71 -6.54 3.48
CA ILE A 157 1.85 -6.78 4.91
C ILE A 157 2.99 -7.78 5.09
N TYR A 158 3.93 -7.48 5.98
CA TYR A 158 5.08 -8.35 6.25
C TYR A 158 5.34 -8.46 7.76
N THR A 159 6.08 -9.48 8.14
CA THR A 159 6.63 -9.65 9.50
C THR A 159 8.04 -9.10 9.53
N GLN A 160 8.40 -8.29 10.53
CA GLN A 160 9.78 -7.83 10.74
C GLN A 160 10.61 -8.93 11.38
N GLN A 161 11.89 -8.98 11.03
CA GLN A 161 12.86 -9.82 11.73
C GLN A 161 13.07 -9.31 13.16
N GLU A 162 13.04 -10.23 14.13
CA GLU A 162 13.24 -9.92 15.54
C GLU A 162 14.73 -10.00 15.94
N GLU A 163 15.49 -10.84 15.24
CA GLU A 163 16.92 -10.99 15.45
C GLU A 163 17.67 -9.71 15.02
N LEU A 164 18.72 -9.39 15.78
CA LEU A 164 19.59 -8.25 15.49
C LEU A 164 20.41 -8.53 14.23
N ILE A 165 20.29 -7.63 13.26
CA ILE A 165 21.09 -7.65 12.04
C ILE A 165 22.28 -6.73 12.24
N ASP A 166 23.49 -7.27 12.09
CA ASP A 166 24.70 -6.45 12.13
C ASP A 166 24.85 -5.66 10.82
N GLU A 167 24.44 -4.40 10.86
CA GLU A 167 24.53 -3.47 9.74
C GLU A 167 25.98 -3.07 9.39
N ASN A 168 26.96 -3.37 10.25
CA ASN A 168 28.38 -3.09 9.97
C ASN A 168 29.08 -4.23 9.22
N LYS A 169 28.44 -5.41 9.15
CA LYS A 169 29.02 -6.55 8.46
C LYS A 169 28.82 -6.40 6.96
N VAL A 170 29.94 -6.47 6.25
CA VAL A 170 29.97 -6.56 4.79
C VAL A 170 30.09 -8.02 4.40
N TYR A 171 29.23 -8.45 3.48
CA TYR A 171 29.14 -9.82 3.00
C TYR A 171 29.65 -9.91 1.56
N THR A 172 29.96 -11.12 1.12
CA THR A 172 30.30 -11.44 -0.26
C THR A 172 29.17 -12.22 -0.94
N ILE A 173 29.29 -12.48 -2.24
CA ILE A 173 28.31 -13.28 -2.98
C ILE A 173 28.22 -14.71 -2.41
N ASP A 174 29.32 -15.26 -1.93
CA ASP A 174 29.35 -16.62 -1.37
C ASP A 174 28.56 -16.72 -0.06
N ASP A 175 28.37 -15.60 0.64
CA ASP A 175 27.59 -15.54 1.88
C ASP A 175 26.08 -15.31 1.65
N LEU A 176 25.62 -15.14 0.41
CA LEU A 176 24.27 -14.61 0.10
C LEU A 176 23.13 -15.42 0.74
N GLU A 177 23.25 -16.74 0.77
CA GLU A 177 22.23 -17.63 1.36
C GLU A 177 22.19 -17.54 2.89
N ASP A 178 23.30 -17.15 3.53
CA ASP A 178 23.44 -17.02 4.98
C ASP A 178 23.01 -15.64 5.50
N ILE A 179 22.78 -14.67 4.60
CA ILE A 179 22.32 -13.34 5.00
C ILE A 179 20.89 -13.43 5.51
N LEU A 180 20.70 -13.03 6.77
CA LEU A 180 19.39 -12.97 7.39
C LEU A 180 18.52 -11.90 6.72
N SER A 181 17.30 -12.28 6.32
CA SER A 181 16.33 -11.32 5.77
C SER A 181 15.72 -10.45 6.87
N VAL A 182 15.61 -9.15 6.62
CA VAL A 182 15.06 -8.15 7.56
C VAL A 182 13.55 -8.23 7.73
N VAL A 183 12.86 -8.86 6.78
CA VAL A 183 11.42 -9.10 6.80
C VAL A 183 11.11 -10.45 6.17
N LYS A 184 9.92 -10.98 6.46
CA LYS A 184 9.42 -12.28 5.98
C LYS A 184 7.89 -12.29 5.95
N ASP A 185 7.31 -13.38 5.48
CA ASP A 185 5.87 -13.69 5.56
C ASP A 185 4.98 -12.59 4.94
N PHE A 186 5.02 -12.50 3.61
CA PHE A 186 4.28 -11.49 2.85
C PHE A 186 2.82 -11.89 2.59
N ASP A 187 1.92 -11.00 3.00
CA ASP A 187 0.50 -10.99 2.69
C ASP A 187 0.10 -9.74 1.90
N PHE A 188 -1.01 -9.85 1.19
CA PHE A 188 -1.46 -8.83 0.25
C PHE A 188 -2.95 -8.57 0.40
N ILE A 189 -3.32 -7.29 0.33
CA ILE A 189 -4.71 -6.84 0.18
C ILE A 189 -4.84 -5.96 -1.05
N VAL A 190 -6.00 -6.05 -1.70
CA VAL A 190 -6.44 -5.06 -2.69
C VAL A 190 -7.81 -4.60 -2.25
N GLN A 191 -7.97 -3.32 -1.91
CA GLN A 191 -9.24 -2.77 -1.46
C GLN A 191 -9.41 -1.33 -1.94
N GLU A 192 -10.66 -0.92 -2.18
CA GLU A 192 -10.93 0.51 -2.34
C GLU A 192 -10.60 1.25 -1.04
N LYS A 193 -9.96 2.43 -1.17
CA LYS A 193 -9.45 3.25 -0.08
C LYS A 193 -10.48 3.46 1.03
N TYR A 194 -11.72 3.81 0.67
CA TYR A 194 -12.77 4.09 1.65
C TYR A 194 -13.16 2.84 2.47
N ARG A 195 -13.08 1.64 1.88
CA ARG A 195 -13.51 0.39 2.54
C ARG A 195 -12.61 -0.02 3.71
N ILE A 196 -11.36 0.45 3.70
CA ILE A 196 -10.37 0.14 4.74
C ILE A 196 -9.93 1.38 5.54
N ALA A 197 -10.50 2.55 5.27
CA ALA A 197 -10.22 3.76 6.04
C ALA A 197 -10.94 3.70 7.39
N LYS A 198 -10.26 4.15 8.46
CA LYS A 198 -10.89 4.45 9.75
C LYS A 198 -11.23 5.93 9.86
N ASP A 199 -11.89 6.31 10.94
CA ASP A 199 -12.30 7.69 11.27
C ASP A 199 -11.22 8.50 12.01
N ARG A 200 -9.94 8.09 11.88
CA ARG A 200 -8.82 8.72 12.59
C ARG A 200 -7.59 8.85 11.70
N PRO A 201 -6.76 9.89 11.90
CA PRO A 201 -5.52 10.05 11.15
C PRO A 201 -4.59 8.85 11.29
N GLY A 202 -3.83 8.58 10.23
CA GLY A 202 -2.83 7.51 10.19
C GLY A 202 -1.50 7.87 10.86
N SER A 203 -1.27 9.17 11.11
CA SER A 203 -0.08 9.67 11.81
C SER A 203 -0.39 10.99 12.53
N GLY A 204 0.33 11.28 13.61
CA GLY A 204 0.10 12.50 14.40
C GLY A 204 0.61 13.79 13.75
N ASN A 205 1.65 13.72 12.93
CA ASN A 205 2.30 14.89 12.31
C ASN A 205 1.87 15.13 10.85
N THR A 206 1.65 14.06 10.08
CA THR A 206 1.20 14.18 8.69
C THR A 206 -0.30 14.01 8.61
N LYS A 207 -0.97 14.94 7.92
CA LYS A 207 -2.44 15.03 7.79
C LYS A 207 -2.96 13.96 6.82
N ASN A 208 -2.70 12.70 7.15
CA ASN A 208 -3.01 11.50 6.39
C ASN A 208 -4.19 10.73 6.98
N ILE A 209 -5.04 10.20 6.10
CA ILE A 209 -6.12 9.27 6.44
C ILE A 209 -5.48 7.98 6.97
N GLY A 210 -6.01 7.43 8.07
CA GLY A 210 -5.55 6.16 8.60
C GLY A 210 -6.37 4.98 8.09
N SER A 211 -5.78 3.80 8.00
CA SER A 211 -6.52 2.55 7.78
C SER A 211 -7.02 1.92 9.08
N CYS A 212 -7.95 0.97 8.95
CA CYS A 212 -8.16 -0.10 9.93
C CYS A 212 -6.84 -0.84 10.22
N VAL A 213 -6.76 -1.48 11.38
CA VAL A 213 -5.55 -2.19 11.83
C VAL A 213 -5.76 -3.70 11.97
N LYS A 214 -7.00 -4.18 12.05
CA LYS A 214 -7.26 -5.62 12.16
C LYS A 214 -7.15 -6.27 10.79
N MET A 215 -6.46 -7.40 10.73
CA MET A 215 -6.22 -8.14 9.49
C MET A 215 -7.54 -8.54 8.82
N GLY A 216 -8.51 -9.08 9.58
CA GLY A 216 -9.82 -9.45 9.03
C GLY A 216 -10.57 -8.28 8.38
N GLU A 217 -10.60 -7.12 9.04
CA GLU A 217 -11.25 -5.91 8.51
C GLU A 217 -10.61 -5.44 7.19
N LEU A 218 -9.28 -5.56 7.08
CA LEU A 218 -8.52 -5.19 5.88
C LEU A 218 -8.72 -6.18 4.74
N MET A 219 -8.67 -7.48 5.03
CA MET A 219 -8.87 -8.55 4.05
C MET A 219 -10.28 -8.51 3.45
N GLU A 220 -11.29 -8.28 4.28
CA GLU A 220 -12.70 -8.26 3.86
C GLU A 220 -13.15 -6.87 3.39
N GLY A 221 -12.41 -5.82 3.71
CA GLY A 221 -12.77 -4.44 3.38
C GLY A 221 -14.03 -4.01 4.12
N THR A 222 -14.09 -4.31 5.42
CA THR A 222 -15.24 -4.10 6.31
C THR A 222 -15.00 -2.96 7.32
N GLY A 223 -14.15 -1.99 6.93
CA GLY A 223 -13.92 -0.80 7.74
C GLY A 223 -15.17 0.07 7.92
N PRO A 224 -15.14 1.07 8.81
CA PRO A 224 -16.31 1.86 9.20
C PRO A 224 -17.11 2.48 8.04
N PHE A 225 -16.44 2.91 6.98
CA PHE A 225 -17.10 3.53 5.82
C PHE A 225 -17.57 2.52 4.77
N SER A 226 -17.26 1.23 4.91
CA SER A 226 -17.62 0.20 3.92
C SER A 226 -19.14 0.08 3.71
N THR A 227 -19.91 0.19 4.79
CA THR A 227 -21.38 0.13 4.79
C THR A 227 -22.03 1.49 4.53
N LEU A 228 -21.32 2.59 4.83
CA LEU A 228 -21.78 3.97 4.65
C LEU A 228 -21.58 4.49 3.21
N GLY A 229 -20.59 3.93 2.50
CA GLY A 229 -20.27 4.26 1.13
C GLY A 229 -19.31 5.45 0.98
N VAL A 230 -18.77 5.60 -0.25
CA VAL A 230 -17.73 6.57 -0.58
C VAL A 230 -18.13 8.02 -0.33
N LYS A 231 -19.41 8.38 -0.50
CA LYS A 231 -19.90 9.76 -0.28
C LYS A 231 -19.73 10.20 1.18
N VAL A 232 -20.01 9.31 2.14
CA VAL A 232 -19.86 9.61 3.57
C VAL A 232 -18.38 9.66 3.94
N PHE A 233 -17.56 8.76 3.39
CA PHE A 233 -16.11 8.81 3.55
C PHE A 233 -15.52 10.14 3.06
N ASP A 234 -15.92 10.59 1.87
CA ASP A 234 -15.45 11.84 1.28
C ASP A 234 -15.88 13.04 2.11
N ASP A 235 -17.16 13.13 2.47
CA ASP A 235 -17.70 14.22 3.29
C ASP A 235 -16.97 14.31 4.64
N TYR A 236 -16.79 13.17 5.31
CA TYR A 236 -16.07 13.10 6.58
C TYR A 236 -14.65 13.65 6.46
N TRP A 237 -13.86 13.15 5.51
CA TRP A 237 -12.44 13.49 5.42
C TRP A 237 -12.16 14.85 4.79
N ILE A 238 -13.03 15.34 3.89
CA ILE A 238 -12.96 16.72 3.38
C ILE A 238 -13.12 17.70 4.55
N ASN A 239 -14.09 17.45 5.43
CA ASN A 239 -14.44 18.35 6.54
C ASN A 239 -13.65 18.08 7.83
N TYR A 240 -12.92 16.95 7.93
CA TYR A 240 -12.17 16.60 9.13
C TYR A 240 -11.18 17.70 9.53
N MET A 241 -11.16 18.13 10.79
CA MET A 241 -10.17 19.07 11.29
C MET A 241 -9.39 18.44 12.43
N THR A 242 -8.05 18.51 12.35
CA THR A 242 -7.25 18.26 13.55
C THR A 242 -7.49 19.37 14.56
N LEU A 243 -7.21 19.11 15.84
CA LEU A 243 -7.30 20.13 16.89
C LEU A 243 -6.49 21.39 16.55
N GLU A 244 -5.30 21.21 15.97
CA GLU A 244 -4.46 22.30 15.48
C GLU A 244 -5.17 23.12 14.40
N MET A 245 -5.79 22.46 13.41
CA MET A 245 -6.51 23.14 12.33
C MET A 245 -7.72 23.92 12.85
N ALA A 246 -8.48 23.35 13.78
CA ALA A 246 -9.63 24.01 14.40
C ALA A 246 -9.19 25.29 15.14
N ARG A 247 -8.12 25.18 15.96
CA ARG A 247 -7.52 26.32 16.66
C ARG A 247 -7.02 27.40 15.69
N SER A 248 -6.31 27.03 14.63
CA SER A 248 -5.84 27.98 13.60
C SER A 248 -6.98 28.68 12.88
N ALA A 249 -8.12 27.99 12.69
CA ALA A 249 -9.33 28.55 12.10
C ALA A 249 -10.19 29.35 13.10
N LYS A 250 -9.75 29.51 14.36
CA LYS A 250 -10.49 30.16 15.45
C LYS A 250 -11.86 29.53 15.73
N LEU A 251 -11.98 28.23 15.48
CA LEU A 251 -13.14 27.43 15.90
C LEU A 251 -12.90 26.98 17.34
N LYS A 252 -13.92 27.10 18.18
CA LYS A 252 -13.85 26.81 19.63
C LYS A 252 -13.66 25.32 19.90
#